data_AF-A0A7I8D7E7-F1
#
_entry.id   AF-A0A7I8D7E7-F1
#
_cell.length_a   1.000
_cell.length_b   1.000
_cell.length_c   1.000
_cell.angle_alpha   90.00
_cell.angle_beta   90.00
_cell.angle_gamma   90.00
#
_symmetry.space_group_name_H-M   'P 1'
#
loop_
_entity.id
_entity.type
_entity.pdbx_description
1 polymer ?
#
loop_
_entity_poly.entity_id
_entity_poly.type
_entity_poly.pdbx_seq_one_letter_code
_entity_poly.pdbx_strand_id
1 'polypeptide(L)' 'MKIIVTMHAKQRLYEERQRGIRVDDIVRAASQIPGHVPVATRFRSFLSQSGRTFDIVAKDIAQGRLVITVIGK' A
#
# COMPACT_ATOMS: atom_id res chain seq x y z
N MET A 1 13.73 -6.11 0.66
CA MET A 1 12.91 -6.05 1.89
C MET A 1 11.57 -6.71 1.62
N LYS A 2 11.06 -7.55 2.54
CA LYS A 2 9.75 -8.21 2.37
C LYS A 2 8.62 -7.19 2.54
N ILE A 3 7.65 -7.18 1.63
CA ILE A 3 6.41 -6.40 1.76
C ILE A 3 5.30 -7.31 2.27
N ILE A 4 4.54 -6.86 3.27
CA ILE A 4 3.47 -7.62 3.92
C ILE A 4 2.18 -6.82 3.76
N VAL A 5 1.31 -7.25 2.85
CA VAL A 5 -0.02 -6.64 2.68
C VAL A 5 -0.99 -7.27 3.67
N THR A 6 -1.50 -6.47 4.60
CA THR A 6 -2.44 -6.94 5.63
C THR A 6 -3.74 -7.45 5.03
N MET A 7 -4.44 -8.32 5.76
CA MET A 7 -5.79 -8.74 5.39
C MET A 7 -6.75 -7.54 5.29
N HIS A 8 -6.61 -6.54 6.18
CA HIS A 8 -7.38 -5.31 6.09
C HIS A 8 -7.15 -4.59 4.75
N ALA A 9 -5.90 -4.36 4.35
CA ALA A 9 -5.60 -3.74 3.06
C ALA A 9 -6.15 -4.55 1.87
N LYS A 10 -6.10 -5.89 1.93
CA LYS A 10 -6.69 -6.76 0.90
C LYS A 10 -8.20 -6.63 0.83
N GLN A 11 -8.89 -6.60 1.97
CA GLN A 11 -10.34 -6.43 2.04
C GLN A 11 -10.79 -5.11 1.41
N ARG A 12 -10.02 -4.03 1.61
CA ARG A 12 -10.34 -2.73 0.99
C ARG A 12 -10.37 -2.77 -0.53
N LEU A 13 -9.60 -3.65 -1.18
CA LEU A 13 -9.56 -3.72 -2.65
C LEU A 13 -10.91 -4.13 -3.28
N TYR A 14 -11.84 -4.68 -2.49
CA TYR A 14 -13.19 -5.00 -2.92
C TYR A 14 -14.16 -3.81 -2.82
N GLU A 15 -13.78 -2.72 -2.16
CA GLU A 15 -14.61 -1.51 -2.10
C GLU A 15 -14.51 -0.75 -3.43
N GLU A 16 -15.63 -0.19 -3.92
CA GLU A 16 -15.66 0.59 -5.18
C GLU A 16 -14.63 1.74 -5.19
N ARG A 17 -14.38 2.34 -4.02
CA ARG A 17 -13.35 3.38 -3.86
C ARG A 17 -11.95 2.91 -4.25
N GLN A 18 -11.66 1.61 -4.16
CA GLN A 18 -10.34 1.07 -4.48
C GLN A 18 -10.30 0.28 -5.78
N ARG A 19 -11.44 0.16 -6.47
CA ARG A 19 -11.57 -0.57 -7.72
C ARG A 19 -10.48 -0.19 -8.73
N GLY A 20 -9.83 -1.19 -9.31
CA GLY A 20 -8.71 -1.00 -10.24
C GLY A 20 -7.32 -0.95 -9.58
N ILE A 21 -7.24 -0.85 -8.25
CA ILE A 21 -5.99 -1.07 -7.51
C ILE A 21 -5.83 -2.56 -7.26
N ARG A 22 -4.65 -3.12 -7.54
CA ARG A 22 -4.32 -4.53 -7.30
C ARG A 22 -3.30 -4.67 -6.16
N VAL A 23 -3.17 -5.89 -5.64
CA VAL A 23 -2.14 -6.22 -4.64
C VAL A 23 -0.74 -5.90 -5.19
N ASP A 24 -0.48 -6.17 -6.47
CA ASP A 24 0.81 -5.88 -7.10
C ASP A 24 1.12 -4.38 -7.15
N ASP A 25 0.11 -3.52 -7.29
CA ASP A 25 0.27 -2.07 -7.22
C ASP A 25 0.72 -1.64 -5.82
N ILE A 26 0.11 -2.21 -4.78
CA ILE A 26 0.47 -1.97 -3.38
C ILE A 26 1.91 -2.43 -3.12
N VAL A 27 2.28 -3.62 -3.59
CA VAL A 27 3.64 -4.17 -3.40
C VAL A 27 4.67 -3.29 -4.10
N ARG A 28 4.40 -2.86 -5.33
CA ARG A 28 5.26 -1.94 -6.09
C ARG A 28 5.41 -0.60 -5.37
N ALA A 29 4.31 0.01 -4.95
CA ALA A 29 4.30 1.28 -4.20
C ALA A 29 5.11 1.18 -2.90
N ALA A 30 4.90 0.12 -2.11
CA ALA A 30 5.61 -0.06 -0.84
C ALA A 30 7.12 -0.30 -1.03
N SER A 31 7.51 -0.91 -2.14
CA SER A 31 8.91 -1.16 -2.49
C SER A 31 9.65 0.10 -2.94
N GLN A 32 8.94 1.13 -3.41
CA GLN A 32 9.52 2.41 -3.82
C GLN A 32 9.80 3.36 -2.66
N ILE A 33 9.21 3.12 -1.48
CA ILE A 33 9.43 3.97 -0.31
C ILE A 33 10.88 3.77 0.19
N PRO A 34 11.73 4.81 0.19
CA PRO A 34 13.09 4.69 0.67
C PRO A 34 13.15 4.70 2.21
N GLY A 35 14.27 4.22 2.74
CA GLY A 35 14.56 4.30 4.17
C GLY A 35 13.69 3.41 5.06
N HIS A 36 13.85 3.59 6.36
CA HIS A 36 13.09 2.89 7.39
C HIS A 36 11.88 3.72 7.82
N VAL A 37 10.72 3.07 7.98
CA VAL A 37 9.45 3.70 8.34
C VAL A 37 9.02 3.21 9.74
N PRO A 38 9.51 3.85 10.82
CA PRO A 38 9.34 3.33 12.19
C PRO A 38 7.90 3.49 12.73
N VAL A 39 7.12 4.39 12.15
CA VAL A 39 5.74 4.70 12.55
C VAL A 39 4.79 4.51 11.37
N ALA A 40 3.50 4.34 11.61
CA ALA A 40 2.53 4.24 10.53
C ALA A 40 2.46 5.57 9.76
N THR A 41 2.97 5.58 8.52
CA THR A 41 3.08 6.78 7.69
C THR A 41 2.27 6.63 6.42
N ARG A 42 1.51 7.66 6.06
CA ARG A 42 0.76 7.75 4.80
C ARG A 42 1.66 8.29 3.69
N PHE A 43 1.86 7.47 2.67
CA PHE A 43 2.54 7.84 1.43
C PHE A 43 1.50 8.07 0.35
N ARG A 44 1.61 9.18 -0.37
CA ARG A 44 0.56 9.69 -1.24
C ARG A 44 0.91 9.58 -2.71
N SER A 45 -0.13 9.53 -3.54
CA SER A 45 -0.05 9.75 -4.99
C SER A 45 0.74 8.68 -5.76
N PHE A 46 0.58 7.41 -5.39
CA PHE A 46 0.99 6.29 -6.23
C PHE A 46 0.02 6.09 -7.39
N LEU A 47 0.54 5.56 -8.49
CA LEU A 47 -0.25 5.23 -9.68
C LEU A 47 -0.38 3.70 -9.80
N SER A 48 -1.62 3.21 -9.96
CA SER A 48 -1.90 1.80 -10.24
C SER A 48 -1.67 1.50 -11.72
N GLN A 49 -1.54 0.21 -12.06
CA GLN A 49 -1.51 -0.25 -13.45
C GLN A 49 -2.78 0.14 -14.23
N SER A 50 -3.92 0.32 -13.55
CA SER A 50 -5.16 0.80 -14.16
C SER A 50 -5.21 2.32 -14.35
N GLY A 51 -4.13 3.06 -14.03
CA GLY A 51 -4.09 4.52 -14.07
C GLY A 51 -4.77 5.21 -12.87
N ARG A 52 -5.20 4.45 -11.85
CA ARG A 52 -5.85 5.02 -10.68
C ARG A 52 -4.81 5.57 -9.71
N THR A 53 -5.05 6.76 -9.17
CA THR A 53 -4.20 7.32 -8.11
C THR A 53 -4.63 6.80 -6.74
N PHE A 54 -3.68 6.41 -5.91
CA PHE A 54 -3.95 5.93 -4.56
C PHE A 54 -2.84 6.28 -3.59
N ASP A 55 -3.15 6.17 -2.31
CA ASP A 55 -2.22 6.31 -1.21
C ASP A 55 -2.13 4.98 -0.44
N ILE A 56 -1.03 4.76 0.26
CA ILE A 56 -0.87 3.64 1.20
C ILE A 56 -0.43 4.13 2.57
N VAL A 57 -0.80 3.39 3.61
CA VAL A 57 -0.22 3.57 4.95
C VAL A 57 0.68 2.37 5.24
N ALA A 58 1.95 2.63 5.52
CA ALA A 58 2.94 1.59 5.76
C ALA A 58 3.72 1.84 7.06
N LYS A 59 4.21 0.76 7.67
CA LYS A 59 5.11 0.74 8.81
C LYS A 59 6.07 -0.44 8.68
N ASP A 60 7.33 -0.23 8.99
CA ASP A 60 8.32 -1.30 9.06
C ASP A 60 8.26 -2.01 10.41
N ILE A 61 8.27 -3.34 10.35
CA ILE A 61 8.33 -4.27 11.49
C ILE A 61 9.50 -5.23 11.28
N ALA A 62 9.83 -6.03 12.30
CA ALA A 62 10.95 -6.97 12.23
C ALA A 62 10.90 -7.91 11.01
N GLN A 63 9.70 -8.25 10.53
CA GLN A 63 9.46 -9.15 9.41
C GLN A 63 9.47 -8.46 8.03
N GLY A 64 9.46 -7.13 7.97
CA GLY A 64 9.41 -6.36 6.72
C GLY A 64 8.51 -5.12 6.78
N ARG A 65 8.13 -4.59 5.62
CA ARG A 65 7.23 -3.43 5.51
C ARG A 65 5.79 -3.88 5.48
N LEU A 66 5.06 -3.59 6.55
CA LEU A 66 3.64 -3.85 6.70
C LEU A 66 2.82 -2.74 6.03
N VAL A 67 2.03 -3.09 5.02
CA VAL A 67 1.03 -2.18 4.45
C VAL A 67 -0.29 -2.37 5.19
N ILE A 68 -0.64 -1.34 5.96
CA ILE A 68 -1.79 -1.32 6.86
C ILE A 68 -3.07 -1.10 6.07
N THR A 69 -3.08 -0.13 5.15
CA THR A 69 -4.29 0.22 4.38
C THR A 69 -3.96 0.86 3.03
N VAL A 70 -4.96 0.91 2.16
CA VAL A 70 -4.93 1.51 0.81
C VAL A 70 -6.11 2.48 0.68
N ILE A 71 -5.83 3.65 0.09
CA ILE A 71 -6.80 4.74 -0.05
C ILE A 71 -6.77 5.25 -1.48
N GLY A 72 -7.70 4.79 -2.28
CA GLY A 72 -7.97 5.26 -3.63
C GLY A 72 -8.58 6.66 -3.63
N LYS A 73 -8.23 7.38 -4.69
CA LYS A 73 -8.80 8.67 -5.06
C LYS A 73 -9.87 8.49 -6.15
#